data_AF-A0A3R7BJU9-F1
#
_entry.id   AF-A0A3R7BJU9-F1
#
_cell.length_a   1.000
_cell.length_b   1.000
_cell.length_c   1.000
_cell.angle_alpha   90.00
_cell.angle_beta   90.00
_cell.angle_gamma   90.00
#
_symmetry.space_group_name_H-M   'P 1'
#
loop_
_entity.id
_entity.type
_entity.pdbx_description
1 polymer ?
#
loop_
_entity_poly.entity_id
_entity_poly.type
_entity_poly.pdbx_seq_one_letter_code
_entity_poly.pdbx_strand_id
1 'polypeptide(L)'
;MIAARLMRRGVMPAVTARVTSATMPLPRSMLMPLASFSSISRSTVGTTNSFGAGSGSAGKPLELKYLEANGSLALALPLTGDPHSEIGLGMKLFSLHPTTSVASFVSQVQLEDTTAKDVQIRTQKGVPVAPETAFSSLMADDFQIVLNDKVLRVAAPVFTGDAYTSLPQDGGLDMRAIAHKAAIIKLRETIANHPKWKIDVTEFKKLAADHGIPPKQASQVLHAFHQVGLVFHFSQAADEELKSAVFLKPRNILDGYFDSLGLIPPSTQRYVEKRQQLEADLAAIMPEHDALLHLQAQLDETAHKRTAVYCYLSSAGLVGTGGLYAWLTFVEYSWDIMEPITYFTGFGVSVLSYFWWTLTTSEYEYGNVYDFIYQRRRNALYTKSQFDPIKLDNLQAKVAGIHRDIADITTKLTKPTCLQAEFLKEK
;
A
#
# COMPACT_ATOMS: atom_id res chain seq x y z
N MET A 1 2.98 5.92 48.74
CA MET A 1 4.38 5.56 49.07
C MET A 1 4.35 4.27 49.90
N ILE A 2 5.36 3.41 49.74
CA ILE A 2 5.54 2.05 50.31
C ILE A 2 4.77 0.99 49.51
N ALA A 3 5.33 0.26 48.54
CA ALA A 3 6.54 -0.56 48.43
C ALA A 3 6.33 -2.06 48.76
N ALA A 4 6.40 -2.87 47.70
CA ALA A 4 7.14 -4.13 47.55
C ALA A 4 6.81 -5.38 48.41
N ARG A 5 6.33 -6.43 47.73
CA ARG A 5 6.82 -7.83 47.84
C ARG A 5 6.24 -8.65 46.67
N LEU A 6 6.97 -8.89 45.57
CA LEU A 6 8.03 -9.89 45.31
C LEU A 6 7.60 -11.37 45.47
N MET A 7 7.46 -12.03 44.31
CA MET A 7 7.92 -13.39 43.92
C MET A 7 7.38 -14.60 44.71
N ARG A 8 6.94 -15.72 44.11
CA ARG A 8 7.49 -16.60 43.03
C ARG A 8 6.33 -17.61 42.77
N ARG A 9 6.08 -18.22 41.61
CA ARG A 9 6.93 -19.16 40.84
C ARG A 9 6.05 -19.67 39.68
N GLY A 10 6.59 -19.81 38.48
CA GLY A 10 5.90 -20.44 37.35
C GLY A 10 6.74 -20.39 36.09
N VAL A 11 7.65 -21.36 35.97
CA VAL A 11 8.57 -21.53 34.85
C VAL A 11 7.82 -22.15 33.65
N MET A 12 7.99 -21.48 32.50
CA MET A 12 7.87 -21.85 31.08
C MET A 12 7.83 -23.35 30.70
N PRO A 13 7.22 -23.71 29.54
CA PRO A 13 7.98 -23.66 28.30
C PRO A 13 7.29 -22.94 27.13
N ALA A 14 8.15 -22.37 26.28
CA ALA A 14 7.85 -21.64 25.07
C ALA A 14 7.13 -22.49 24.01
N VAL A 15 6.07 -21.94 23.42
CA VAL A 15 5.43 -22.46 22.22
C VAL A 15 6.20 -21.93 21.01
N THR A 16 7.11 -22.75 20.49
CA THR A 16 7.72 -22.55 19.16
C THR A 16 6.69 -22.84 18.08
N ALA A 17 6.38 -21.82 17.28
CA ALA A 17 5.63 -21.95 16.04
C ALA A 17 6.37 -22.87 15.06
N ARG A 18 5.73 -23.98 14.69
CA ARG A 18 6.22 -24.93 13.68
C ARG A 18 5.48 -24.67 12.38
N VAL A 19 6.11 -23.93 11.47
CA VAL A 19 5.66 -23.79 10.08
C VAL A 19 5.94 -25.12 9.38
N THR A 20 4.90 -25.88 9.08
CA THR A 20 4.98 -27.10 8.28
C THR A 20 4.93 -26.72 6.80
N SER A 21 6.09 -26.63 6.15
CA SER A 21 6.19 -26.61 4.69
C SER A 21 6.02 -28.03 4.17
N ALA A 22 4.91 -28.33 3.50
CA ALA A 22 4.73 -29.55 2.74
C ALA A 22 5.43 -29.42 1.39
N THR A 23 6.50 -30.18 1.18
CA THR A 23 7.24 -30.28 -0.08
C THR A 23 6.82 -31.57 -0.78
N MET A 24 6.09 -31.48 -1.90
CA MET A 24 5.86 -32.61 -2.81
C MET A 24 7.13 -32.86 -3.65
N PRO A 25 7.49 -34.13 -3.93
CA PRO A 25 8.61 -34.46 -4.79
C PRO A 25 8.13 -34.60 -6.24
N LEU A 26 8.85 -34.01 -7.19
CA LEU A 26 8.77 -34.31 -8.62
C LEU A 26 10.19 -34.56 -9.17
N PRO A 27 10.33 -35.38 -10.23
CA PRO A 27 11.47 -36.26 -10.43
C PRO A 27 12.66 -35.60 -11.14
N ARG A 28 13.81 -36.25 -10.96
CA ARG A 28 15.11 -35.97 -11.57
C ARG A 28 15.15 -36.18 -13.09
N SER A 29 16.06 -35.43 -13.69
CA SER A 29 16.90 -35.72 -14.88
C SER A 29 16.40 -35.23 -16.25
N MET A 30 17.00 -34.13 -16.70
CA MET A 30 17.91 -34.16 -17.85
C MET A 30 18.99 -33.09 -17.66
N LEU A 31 20.24 -33.57 -17.59
CA LEU A 31 21.46 -32.77 -17.49
C LEU A 31 21.80 -32.17 -18.86
N MET A 32 22.10 -30.87 -18.87
CA MET A 32 22.97 -30.24 -19.86
C MET A 32 24.01 -29.41 -19.08
N PRO A 33 25.29 -29.41 -19.48
CA PRO A 33 26.41 -29.08 -18.60
C PRO A 33 26.57 -27.57 -18.40
N LEU A 34 26.95 -27.18 -17.18
CA LEU A 34 27.60 -25.89 -16.93
C LEU A 34 28.94 -25.89 -17.67
N ALA A 35 29.03 -25.11 -18.75
CA ALA A 35 30.30 -24.70 -19.30
C ALA A 35 30.89 -23.61 -18.39
N SER A 36 32.05 -23.92 -17.81
CA SER A 36 32.92 -23.00 -17.10
C SER A 36 33.22 -21.76 -17.95
N PHE A 37 32.82 -20.57 -17.48
CA PHE A 37 33.36 -19.32 -17.99
C PHE A 37 34.72 -19.06 -17.34
N SER A 38 35.73 -19.78 -17.81
CA SER A 38 37.13 -19.40 -17.62
C SER A 38 37.72 -19.04 -18.97
N SER A 39 38.16 -17.79 -19.07
CA SER A 39 39.07 -17.19 -20.06
C SER A 39 38.68 -17.28 -21.53
N ILE A 40 38.69 -16.11 -22.18
CA ILE A 40 38.91 -15.76 -23.61
C ILE A 40 38.33 -14.34 -23.70
N SER A 41 38.87 -13.33 -24.36
CA SER A 41 40.16 -12.99 -24.95
C SER A 41 39.99 -11.51 -25.31
N ARG A 42 41.09 -10.76 -25.34
CA ARG A 42 41.14 -9.42 -25.91
C ARG A 42 40.71 -9.45 -27.40
N SER A 43 39.96 -8.42 -27.82
CA SER A 43 39.42 -8.10 -29.16
C SER A 43 38.29 -9.02 -29.68
N THR A 44 37.11 -8.51 -30.03
CA THR A 44 36.85 -7.81 -31.28
C THR A 44 35.83 -6.66 -31.11
N VAL A 45 36.20 -5.49 -31.62
CA VAL A 45 35.35 -4.31 -31.76
C VAL A 45 34.27 -4.60 -32.81
N GLY A 46 33.03 -4.75 -32.36
CA GLY A 46 31.85 -4.82 -33.23
C GLY A 46 31.41 -3.41 -33.62
N THR A 47 31.47 -3.14 -34.92
CA THR A 47 30.74 -2.10 -35.69
C THR A 47 30.32 -0.84 -34.92
N THR A 48 31.19 0.16 -35.00
CA THR A 48 30.96 1.52 -34.55
C THR A 48 29.81 2.17 -35.32
N ASN A 49 28.72 2.53 -34.63
CA ASN A 49 27.92 3.67 -35.04
C ASN A 49 28.83 4.91 -34.95
N SER A 50 29.27 5.38 -36.12
CA SER A 50 30.15 6.53 -36.34
C SER A 50 29.92 7.64 -35.31
N PHE A 51 30.93 7.90 -34.47
CA PHE A 51 31.09 9.20 -33.86
C PHE A 51 31.32 10.17 -35.01
N GLY A 52 30.31 10.99 -35.33
CA GLY A 52 30.37 11.90 -36.48
C GLY A 52 31.64 12.73 -36.42
N ALA A 53 32.38 12.77 -37.53
CA ALA A 53 33.57 13.57 -37.72
C ALA A 53 33.25 15.06 -37.45
N GLY A 54 33.51 15.48 -36.23
CA GLY A 54 33.21 16.79 -35.70
C GLY A 54 34.16 17.04 -34.55
N SER A 55 35.43 17.25 -34.93
CA SER A 55 36.52 17.74 -34.09
C SER A 55 36.02 18.78 -33.08
N GLY A 56 36.56 18.76 -31.86
CA GLY A 56 36.32 19.70 -30.76
C GLY A 56 36.70 21.15 -31.07
N SER A 57 36.16 21.69 -32.17
CA SER A 57 36.13 23.09 -32.54
C SER A 57 34.79 23.69 -32.09
N ALA A 58 34.81 24.99 -31.81
CA ALA A 58 33.90 25.77 -30.96
C ALA A 58 32.38 25.77 -31.29
N GLY A 59 31.86 24.84 -32.10
CA GLY A 59 30.47 24.86 -32.59
C GLY A 59 29.56 23.67 -32.28
N LYS A 60 30.07 22.46 -31.98
CA LYS A 60 29.21 21.27 -31.74
C LYS A 60 29.53 20.58 -30.39
N PRO A 61 28.51 20.27 -29.56
CA PRO A 61 28.72 19.53 -28.32
C PRO A 61 29.09 18.07 -28.60
N LEU A 62 29.87 17.46 -27.71
CA LEU A 62 30.21 16.04 -27.73
C LEU A 62 28.98 15.24 -27.30
N GLU A 63 28.69 14.16 -28.02
CA GLU A 63 27.57 13.27 -27.73
C GLU A 63 27.98 12.18 -26.75
N LEU A 64 27.30 12.12 -25.60
CA LEU A 64 27.37 10.96 -24.70
C LEU A 64 26.35 9.91 -25.20
N LYS A 65 26.81 8.70 -25.57
CA LYS A 65 25.95 7.65 -26.17
C LYS A 65 25.86 6.43 -25.27
N TYR A 66 24.71 5.79 -25.19
CA TYR A 66 24.62 4.45 -24.60
C TYR A 66 25.15 3.39 -25.56
N LEU A 67 26.05 2.53 -25.10
CA LEU A 67 26.49 1.32 -25.77
C LEU A 67 25.45 0.21 -25.57
N GLU A 68 24.97 -0.33 -26.69
CA GLU A 68 23.83 -1.25 -26.75
C GLU A 68 24.07 -2.60 -26.07
N ALA A 69 25.34 -3.02 -25.95
CA ALA A 69 25.69 -4.35 -25.44
C ALA A 69 25.64 -4.48 -23.91
N ASN A 70 25.83 -3.39 -23.15
CA ASN A 70 26.04 -3.47 -21.70
C ASN A 70 25.46 -2.29 -20.89
N GLY A 71 24.76 -1.34 -21.52
CA GLY A 71 24.19 -0.18 -20.83
C GLY A 71 25.23 0.83 -20.33
N SER A 72 26.49 0.69 -20.74
CA SER A 72 27.55 1.67 -20.45
C SER A 72 27.43 2.90 -21.35
N LEU A 73 27.81 4.06 -20.83
CA LEU A 73 27.90 5.32 -21.53
C LEU A 73 29.26 5.41 -22.22
N ALA A 74 29.26 5.84 -23.47
CA ALA A 74 30.43 6.06 -24.29
C ALA A 74 30.60 7.56 -24.52
N LEU A 75 31.75 8.10 -24.10
CA LEU A 75 32.14 9.48 -24.30
C LEU A 75 33.48 9.53 -25.04
N ALA A 76 33.49 10.14 -26.22
CA ALA A 76 34.73 10.38 -26.96
C ALA A 76 35.34 11.73 -26.50
N LEU A 77 36.58 11.74 -26.03
CA LEU A 77 37.30 12.97 -25.65
C LEU A 77 38.54 13.19 -26.53
N PRO A 78 38.83 14.43 -26.97
CA PRO A 78 40.08 14.76 -27.64
C PRO A 78 41.21 14.82 -26.60
N LEU A 79 42.10 13.82 -26.60
CA LEU A 79 43.29 13.78 -25.74
C LEU A 79 44.53 14.10 -26.58
N THR A 80 45.49 14.81 -25.99
CA THR A 80 46.61 15.41 -26.75
C THR A 80 47.85 14.49 -26.78
N GLY A 81 47.83 13.39 -26.01
CA GLY A 81 49.01 12.57 -25.71
C GLY A 81 49.39 11.45 -26.69
N ASP A 82 48.52 10.99 -27.60
CA ASP A 82 48.79 9.79 -28.41
C ASP A 82 48.56 10.01 -29.93
N PRO A 83 49.60 9.88 -30.78
CA PRO A 83 49.47 9.88 -32.25
C PRO A 83 48.78 8.64 -32.86
N HIS A 84 48.50 7.60 -32.05
CA HIS A 84 47.82 6.37 -32.47
C HIS A 84 46.49 6.18 -31.72
N SER A 85 45.50 7.04 -31.97
CA SER A 85 44.13 6.80 -31.52
C SER A 85 43.44 5.82 -32.48
N GLU A 86 42.77 4.78 -31.95
CA GLU A 86 41.99 3.77 -32.71
C GLU A 86 40.90 4.36 -33.63
N ILE A 87 40.59 5.65 -33.50
CA ILE A 87 39.59 6.36 -34.30
C ILE A 87 40.24 7.52 -35.09
N GLY A 88 41.45 7.37 -35.64
CA GLY A 88 42.01 8.21 -36.71
C GLY A 88 42.01 9.75 -36.58
N LEU A 89 41.68 10.33 -35.41
CA LEU A 89 41.37 11.77 -35.23
C LEU A 89 41.84 12.34 -33.87
N GLY A 90 42.62 11.60 -33.07
CA GLY A 90 43.07 12.06 -31.75
C GLY A 90 41.97 12.02 -30.67
N MET A 91 40.92 11.23 -30.89
CA MET A 91 39.79 11.05 -29.98
C MET A 91 39.89 9.70 -29.28
N LYS A 92 39.71 9.68 -27.95
CA LYS A 92 39.72 8.47 -27.13
C LYS A 92 38.35 8.20 -26.55
N LEU A 93 37.90 6.95 -26.64
CA LEU A 93 36.59 6.51 -26.19
C LEU A 93 36.64 6.05 -24.73
N PHE A 94 35.89 6.72 -23.85
CA PHE A 94 35.70 6.32 -22.47
C PHE A 94 34.37 5.58 -22.31
N SER A 95 34.43 4.36 -21.76
CA SER A 95 33.24 3.60 -21.34
C SER A 95 33.01 3.81 -19.85
N LEU A 96 31.82 4.27 -19.49
CA LEU A 96 31.42 4.68 -18.14
C LEU A 96 30.14 3.96 -17.75
N HIS A 97 29.94 3.66 -16.48
CA HIS A 97 28.65 3.19 -16.01
C HIS A 97 27.81 4.39 -15.51
N PRO A 98 26.47 4.38 -15.62
CA PRO A 98 25.65 5.47 -15.05
C PRO A 98 25.85 5.69 -13.54
N THR A 99 26.34 4.67 -12.82
CA THR A 99 26.68 4.74 -11.38
C THR A 99 28.09 5.21 -11.10
N THR A 100 28.93 5.40 -12.12
CA THR A 100 30.29 5.92 -11.96
C THR A 100 30.21 7.35 -11.41
N SER A 101 31.08 7.67 -10.45
CA SER A 101 31.17 9.02 -9.89
C SER A 101 32.03 9.93 -10.76
N VAL A 102 31.80 11.25 -10.66
CA VAL A 102 32.63 12.27 -11.31
C VAL A 102 34.12 12.07 -10.97
N ALA A 103 34.45 11.79 -9.71
CA ALA A 103 35.81 11.54 -9.27
C ALA A 103 36.45 10.34 -10.00
N SER A 104 35.73 9.22 -10.08
CA SER A 104 36.23 8.01 -10.74
C SER A 104 36.51 8.25 -12.22
N PHE A 105 35.67 9.05 -12.88
CA PHE A 105 35.89 9.42 -14.28
C PHE A 105 37.08 10.35 -14.45
N VAL A 106 37.20 11.38 -13.62
CA VAL A 106 38.35 12.30 -13.64
C VAL A 106 39.65 11.53 -13.44
N SER A 107 39.69 10.59 -12.50
CA SER A 107 40.84 9.71 -12.31
C SER A 107 41.11 8.83 -13.53
N GLN A 108 40.08 8.30 -14.20
CA GLN A 108 40.24 7.51 -15.42
C GLN A 108 40.82 8.33 -16.57
N VAL A 109 40.41 9.59 -16.72
CA VAL A 109 40.97 10.51 -17.73
C VAL A 109 42.42 10.87 -17.41
N GLN A 110 42.74 11.14 -16.15
CA GLN A 110 44.11 11.48 -15.71
C GLN A 110 45.09 10.31 -15.78
N LEU A 111 44.62 9.08 -15.55
CA LEU A 111 45.43 7.86 -15.73
C LEU A 111 45.78 7.65 -17.20
N GLU A 112 44.87 8.00 -18.09
CA GLU A 112 44.99 7.74 -19.52
C GLU A 112 45.76 8.83 -20.28
N ASP A 113 45.72 10.08 -19.81
CA ASP A 113 46.48 11.20 -20.36
C ASP A 113 47.25 11.94 -19.25
N THR A 114 48.55 11.67 -19.18
CA THR A 114 49.47 12.33 -18.23
C THR A 114 49.64 13.83 -18.49
N THR A 115 49.19 14.34 -19.64
CA THR A 115 49.21 15.77 -19.97
C THR A 115 48.00 16.52 -19.42
N ALA A 116 46.93 15.82 -19.00
CA ALA A 116 45.69 16.39 -18.45
C ALA A 116 45.83 16.72 -16.95
N LYS A 117 46.31 17.93 -16.62
CA LYS A 117 46.55 18.38 -15.23
C LYS A 117 45.32 19.01 -14.58
N ASP A 118 44.46 19.68 -15.34
CA ASP A 118 43.20 20.27 -14.84
C ASP A 118 42.00 19.66 -15.58
N VAL A 119 41.31 18.74 -14.90
CA VAL A 119 40.12 18.05 -15.41
C VAL A 119 38.97 18.29 -14.44
N GLN A 120 37.94 19.03 -14.88
CA GLN A 120 36.78 19.37 -14.04
C GLN A 120 35.48 19.18 -14.81
N ILE A 121 34.45 18.65 -14.14
CA ILE A 121 33.09 18.61 -14.67
C ILE A 121 32.31 19.79 -14.10
N ARG A 122 31.67 20.54 -15.00
CA ARG A 122 30.81 21.68 -14.68
C ARG A 122 29.41 21.42 -15.21
N THR A 123 28.40 21.95 -14.52
CA THR A 123 27.02 22.00 -15.01
C THR A 123 26.92 22.87 -16.27
N GLN A 124 25.78 22.83 -16.98
CA GLN A 124 25.54 23.72 -18.14
C GLN A 124 25.82 25.20 -17.84
N LYS A 125 25.60 25.62 -16.59
CA LYS A 125 25.76 26.99 -16.09
C LYS A 125 27.20 27.33 -15.66
N GLY A 126 28.15 26.41 -15.82
CA GLY A 126 29.57 26.61 -15.49
C GLY A 126 29.93 26.37 -14.02
N VAL A 127 29.01 25.86 -13.19
CA VAL A 127 29.27 25.56 -11.78
C VAL A 127 29.93 24.18 -11.65
N PRO A 128 31.04 24.03 -10.89
CA PRO A 128 31.70 22.74 -10.68
C PRO A 128 30.77 21.76 -9.95
N VAL A 129 30.79 20.51 -10.40
CA VAL A 129 29.99 19.41 -9.84
C VAL A 129 30.79 18.68 -8.78
N ALA A 130 30.14 18.28 -7.68
CA ALA A 130 30.79 17.58 -6.58
C ALA A 130 31.36 16.20 -7.02
N PRO A 131 32.54 15.81 -6.53
CA PRO A 131 33.25 14.60 -6.98
C PRO A 131 32.49 13.29 -6.73
N GLU A 132 31.66 13.23 -5.68
CA GLU A 132 30.80 12.09 -5.34
C GLU A 132 29.54 11.96 -6.21
N THR A 133 29.23 12.96 -7.04
CA THR A 133 28.02 12.94 -7.87
C THR A 133 28.10 11.82 -8.90
N ALA A 134 27.02 11.04 -9.04
CA ALA A 134 26.93 10.01 -10.06
C ALA A 134 26.60 10.62 -11.44
N PHE A 135 27.11 10.01 -12.51
CA PHE A 135 26.79 10.43 -13.88
C PHE A 135 25.28 10.34 -14.19
N SER A 136 24.53 9.42 -13.56
CA SER A 136 23.07 9.34 -13.69
C SER A 136 22.34 10.63 -13.30
N SER A 137 22.83 11.34 -12.29
CA SER A 137 22.27 12.63 -11.86
C SER A 137 22.75 13.79 -12.74
N LEU A 138 23.99 13.70 -13.25
CA LEU A 138 24.56 14.68 -14.17
C LEU A 138 23.83 14.71 -15.52
N MET A 139 23.37 13.55 -15.98
CA MET A 139 22.65 13.35 -17.23
C MET A 139 21.22 13.93 -17.27
N ALA A 140 20.74 14.50 -16.17
CA ALA A 140 19.47 15.21 -16.15
C ALA A 140 19.49 16.46 -17.05
N ASP A 141 20.67 17.09 -17.18
CA ASP A 141 20.91 18.27 -18.00
C ASP A 141 22.19 18.10 -18.83
N ASP A 142 22.39 18.95 -19.83
CA ASP A 142 23.68 19.06 -20.53
C ASP A 142 24.77 19.56 -19.57
N PHE A 143 26.01 19.14 -19.78
CA PHE A 143 27.12 19.51 -18.90
C PHE A 143 28.39 19.88 -19.69
N GLN A 144 29.41 20.35 -18.99
CA GLN A 144 30.67 20.80 -19.56
C GLN A 144 31.83 20.04 -18.90
N ILE A 145 32.82 19.67 -19.71
CA ILE A 145 34.08 19.09 -19.24
C ILE A 145 35.19 20.10 -19.56
N VAL A 146 35.95 20.49 -18.56
CA VAL A 146 37.11 21.37 -18.71
C VAL A 146 38.36 20.50 -18.71
N LEU A 147 39.18 20.60 -19.75
CA LEU A 147 40.44 19.90 -19.94
C LEU A 147 41.53 20.92 -20.27
N ASN A 148 42.45 21.21 -19.35
CA ASN A 148 43.61 22.10 -19.56
C ASN A 148 43.25 23.38 -20.35
N ASP A 149 42.30 24.17 -19.86
CA ASP A 149 41.77 25.40 -20.47
C ASP A 149 40.79 25.24 -21.64
N LYS A 150 40.52 24.02 -22.12
CA LYS A 150 39.46 23.77 -23.12
C LYS A 150 38.14 23.39 -22.45
N VAL A 151 37.09 24.15 -22.74
CA VAL A 151 35.71 23.85 -22.31
C VAL A 151 34.99 23.06 -23.39
N LEU A 152 34.74 21.78 -23.11
CA LEU A 152 34.03 20.85 -23.96
C LEU A 152 32.58 20.74 -23.49
N ARG A 153 31.62 21.12 -24.32
CA ARG A 153 30.19 20.91 -24.03
C ARG A 153 29.83 19.47 -24.33
N VAL A 154 29.16 18.79 -23.42
CA VAL A 154 28.66 17.43 -23.58
C VAL A 154 27.14 17.46 -23.53
N ALA A 155 26.51 16.98 -24.61
CA ALA A 155 25.07 16.79 -24.65
C ALA A 155 24.72 15.49 -23.91
N ALA A 156 23.81 15.57 -22.94
CA ALA A 156 23.29 14.38 -22.30
C ALA A 156 22.55 13.50 -23.35
N PRO A 157 22.57 12.16 -23.22
CA PRO A 157 21.86 11.31 -24.13
C PRO A 157 20.37 11.57 -23.98
N VAL A 158 19.78 12.25 -24.97
CA VAL A 158 18.34 12.35 -25.07
C VAL A 158 17.84 10.96 -25.49
N PHE A 159 16.91 10.38 -24.73
CA PHE A 159 16.26 9.11 -25.07
C PHE A 159 15.30 9.30 -26.26
N THR A 160 15.85 9.57 -27.45
CA THR A 160 15.11 9.67 -28.72
C THR A 160 15.21 8.34 -29.47
N GLY A 161 14.69 7.26 -28.88
CA GLY A 161 14.36 6.07 -29.67
C GLY A 161 13.04 6.29 -30.39
N ASP A 162 12.84 5.67 -31.56
CA ASP A 162 11.52 5.58 -32.17
C ASP A 162 10.59 4.85 -31.19
N ALA A 163 9.64 5.60 -30.64
CA ALA A 163 8.99 5.37 -29.34
C ALA A 163 8.14 4.09 -29.20
N TYR A 164 8.10 3.23 -30.22
CA TYR A 164 7.16 2.11 -30.31
C TYR A 164 7.77 0.75 -30.70
N THR A 165 9.02 0.68 -31.16
CA THR A 165 9.68 -0.59 -31.50
C THR A 165 10.53 -1.07 -30.33
N SER A 166 9.98 -1.95 -29.48
CA SER A 166 10.76 -2.63 -28.43
C SER A 166 11.76 -3.66 -28.95
N LEU A 167 11.69 -3.96 -30.25
CA LEU A 167 12.55 -4.89 -30.95
C LEU A 167 12.84 -4.30 -32.34
N PRO A 168 14.06 -3.78 -32.59
CA PRO A 168 14.60 -3.67 -33.94
C PRO A 168 14.55 -5.04 -34.62
N GLN A 169 14.52 -5.09 -35.95
CA GLN A 169 14.46 -6.35 -36.73
C GLN A 169 15.62 -7.33 -36.41
N ASP A 170 16.69 -6.84 -35.77
CA ASP A 170 17.88 -7.61 -35.37
C ASP A 170 17.74 -8.38 -34.04
N GLY A 171 16.58 -8.32 -33.36
CA GLY A 171 16.32 -9.10 -32.14
C GLY A 171 17.09 -8.64 -30.88
N GLY A 172 17.88 -7.57 -30.98
CA GLY A 172 18.53 -6.92 -29.85
C GLY A 172 17.54 -6.15 -28.97
N LEU A 173 17.66 -6.30 -27.65
CA LEU A 173 16.83 -5.57 -26.69
C LEU A 173 17.32 -4.12 -26.55
N ASP A 174 16.61 -3.15 -27.13
CA ASP A 174 16.97 -1.74 -26.98
C ASP A 174 16.62 -1.24 -25.56
N MET A 175 17.65 -1.04 -24.75
CA MET A 175 17.54 -0.54 -23.38
C MET A 175 16.89 0.85 -23.32
N ARG A 176 16.99 1.65 -24.40
CA ARG A 176 16.37 2.98 -24.51
C ARG A 176 14.86 2.89 -24.66
N ALA A 177 14.37 1.95 -25.46
CA ALA A 177 12.95 1.68 -25.61
C ALA A 177 12.30 1.21 -24.29
N ILE A 178 13.03 0.41 -23.49
CA ILE A 178 12.56 -0.04 -22.17
C ILE A 178 12.47 1.13 -21.19
N ALA A 179 13.51 1.96 -21.10
CA ALA A 179 13.52 3.12 -20.22
C ALA A 179 12.37 4.09 -20.54
N HIS A 180 12.11 4.33 -21.83
CA HIS A 180 10.99 5.16 -22.27
C HIS A 180 9.63 4.55 -21.90
N LYS A 181 9.44 3.22 -22.06
CA LYS A 181 8.21 2.54 -21.59
C LYS A 181 8.04 2.65 -20.07
N ALA A 182 9.12 2.55 -19.30
CA ALA A 182 9.07 2.74 -17.85
C ALA A 182 8.62 4.17 -17.47
N ALA A 183 9.10 5.19 -18.19
CA ALA A 183 8.65 6.57 -18.01
C ALA A 183 7.14 6.73 -18.31
N ILE A 184 6.64 6.11 -19.38
CA ILE A 184 5.20 6.10 -19.72
C ILE A 184 4.37 5.40 -18.64
N ILE A 185 4.84 4.28 -18.08
CA ILE A 185 4.14 3.58 -17.00
C ILE A 185 4.03 4.45 -15.75
N LYS A 186 5.12 5.13 -15.36
CA LYS A 186 5.10 6.09 -14.24
C LYS A 186 4.15 7.25 -14.51
N LEU A 187 4.18 7.82 -15.71
CA LEU A 187 3.26 8.87 -16.13
C LEU A 187 1.79 8.42 -16.02
N ARG A 188 1.48 7.20 -16.48
CA ARG A 188 0.13 6.61 -16.38
C ARG A 188 -0.33 6.49 -14.92
N GLU A 189 0.55 6.07 -14.02
CA GLU A 189 0.24 5.96 -12.59
C GLU A 189 -0.04 7.33 -11.96
N THR A 190 0.78 8.34 -12.29
CA THR A 190 0.57 9.73 -11.83
C THR A 190 -0.76 10.29 -12.34
N ILE A 191 -1.12 10.02 -13.59
CA ILE A 191 -2.41 10.44 -14.18
C ILE A 191 -3.59 9.77 -13.48
N ALA A 192 -3.51 8.46 -13.21
CA ALA A 192 -4.59 7.72 -12.56
C ALA A 192 -4.88 8.23 -11.15
N ASN A 193 -3.84 8.62 -10.41
CA ASN A 193 -3.93 9.14 -9.05
C ASN A 193 -4.17 10.66 -8.98
N HIS A 194 -4.31 11.33 -10.12
CA HIS A 194 -4.45 12.78 -10.15
C HIS A 194 -5.79 13.24 -9.54
N PRO A 195 -5.79 14.30 -8.70
CA PRO A 195 -7.01 14.76 -8.05
C PRO A 195 -7.99 15.41 -9.04
N LYS A 196 -7.49 16.20 -9.99
CA LYS A 196 -8.33 16.84 -11.03
C LYS A 196 -8.70 15.83 -12.10
N TRP A 197 -9.92 15.91 -12.61
CA TRP A 197 -10.40 15.09 -13.74
C TRP A 197 -10.12 15.74 -15.11
N LYS A 198 -9.84 17.06 -15.13
CA LYS A 198 -9.52 17.88 -16.31
C LYS A 198 -8.24 18.68 -16.06
N ILE A 199 -7.34 18.69 -17.04
CA ILE A 199 -6.13 19.54 -17.07
C ILE A 199 -5.97 20.14 -18.47
N ASP A 200 -5.07 21.12 -18.62
CA ASP A 200 -4.73 21.67 -19.94
C ASP A 200 -3.61 20.85 -20.63
N VAL A 201 -3.52 20.92 -21.96
CA VAL A 201 -2.45 20.27 -22.75
C VAL A 201 -1.07 20.75 -22.30
N THR A 202 -0.93 22.02 -21.89
CA THR A 202 0.36 22.54 -21.40
C THR A 202 0.76 21.92 -20.06
N GLU A 203 -0.21 21.72 -19.16
CA GLU A 203 -0.03 21.06 -17.86
C GLU A 203 0.33 19.58 -18.07
N PHE A 204 -0.32 18.89 -19.01
CA PHE A 204 0.04 17.52 -19.39
C PHE A 204 1.47 17.40 -19.91
N LYS A 205 1.92 18.32 -20.77
CA LYS A 205 3.29 18.33 -21.30
C LYS A 205 4.33 18.55 -20.21
N LYS A 206 4.04 19.40 -19.22
CA LYS A 206 4.91 19.58 -18.04
C LYS A 206 5.00 18.29 -17.22
N LEU A 207 3.86 17.65 -16.96
CA LEU A 207 3.78 16.40 -16.21
C LEU A 207 4.54 15.26 -16.93
N ALA A 208 4.48 15.22 -18.26
CA ALA A 208 5.28 14.30 -19.06
C ALA A 208 6.80 14.61 -18.97
N ALA A 209 7.19 15.88 -18.99
CA ALA A 209 8.58 16.30 -18.86
C ALA A 209 9.17 15.93 -17.49
N ASP A 210 8.39 16.07 -16.41
CA ASP A 210 8.79 15.68 -15.05
C ASP A 210 9.12 14.18 -14.94
N HIS A 211 8.53 13.34 -15.81
CA HIS A 211 8.80 11.91 -15.90
C HIS A 211 9.85 11.53 -16.97
N GLY A 212 10.54 12.52 -17.55
CA GLY A 212 11.61 12.29 -18.52
C GLY A 212 11.15 12.10 -19.97
N ILE A 213 9.92 12.53 -20.31
CA ILE A 213 9.38 12.45 -21.68
C ILE A 213 9.50 13.83 -22.34
N PRO A 214 10.24 13.97 -23.46
CA PRO A 214 10.41 15.25 -24.14
C PRO A 214 9.09 15.76 -24.74
N PRO A 215 8.91 17.09 -24.86
CA PRO A 215 7.62 17.71 -25.22
C PRO A 215 7.10 17.31 -26.62
N LYS A 216 8.01 16.94 -27.55
CA LYS A 216 7.65 16.43 -28.88
C LYS A 216 7.05 15.02 -28.82
N GLN A 217 7.59 14.15 -27.96
CA GLN A 217 7.05 12.81 -27.73
C GLN A 217 5.80 12.88 -26.86
N ALA A 218 5.70 13.84 -25.93
CA ALA A 218 4.52 14.02 -25.09
C ALA A 218 3.22 14.19 -25.89
N SER A 219 3.24 14.88 -27.05
CA SER A 219 2.07 14.95 -27.94
C SER A 219 1.71 13.61 -28.59
N GLN A 220 2.70 12.78 -28.93
CA GLN A 220 2.47 11.45 -29.47
C GLN A 220 1.91 10.51 -28.40
N VAL A 221 2.45 10.59 -27.18
CA VAL A 221 1.96 9.84 -26.02
C VAL A 221 0.53 10.26 -25.68
N LEU A 222 0.21 11.55 -25.72
CA LEU A 222 -1.16 12.05 -25.51
C LEU A 222 -2.13 11.47 -26.54
N HIS A 223 -1.75 11.46 -27.82
CA HIS A 223 -2.55 10.86 -28.87
C HIS A 223 -2.72 9.34 -28.68
N ALA A 224 -1.66 8.63 -28.29
CA ALA A 224 -1.74 7.21 -27.99
C ALA A 224 -2.64 6.93 -26.77
N PHE A 225 -2.58 7.76 -25.72
CA PHE A 225 -3.48 7.67 -24.56
C PHE A 225 -4.93 7.94 -24.93
N HIS A 226 -5.18 8.84 -25.89
CA HIS A 226 -6.50 9.06 -26.46
C HIS A 226 -7.03 7.82 -27.19
N GLN A 227 -6.22 7.24 -28.08
CA GLN A 227 -6.61 6.03 -28.83
C GLN A 227 -6.88 4.82 -27.94
N VAL A 228 -6.10 4.66 -26.86
CA VAL A 228 -6.28 3.58 -25.89
C VAL A 228 -7.45 3.84 -24.92
N GLY A 229 -7.94 5.09 -24.83
CA GLY A 229 -9.00 5.47 -23.91
C GLY A 229 -8.52 5.64 -22.46
N LEU A 230 -7.24 5.93 -22.26
CA LEU A 230 -6.68 6.30 -20.95
C LEU A 230 -7.01 7.75 -20.59
N VAL A 231 -7.05 8.62 -21.58
CA VAL A 231 -7.27 10.07 -21.47
C VAL A 231 -8.11 10.49 -22.67
N PHE A 232 -8.98 11.50 -22.56
CA PHE A 232 -9.63 12.08 -23.75
C PHE A 232 -9.10 13.47 -24.04
N HIS A 233 -8.71 13.69 -25.30
CA HIS A 233 -8.28 14.99 -25.82
C HIS A 233 -8.91 15.18 -27.20
N PHE A 234 -9.72 16.22 -27.35
CA PHE A 234 -10.45 16.48 -28.60
C PHE A 234 -9.79 17.61 -29.39
N SER A 235 -8.62 17.32 -29.99
CA SER A 235 -7.87 18.29 -30.81
C SER A 235 -8.66 18.88 -31.98
N GLN A 236 -9.67 18.14 -32.48
CA GLN A 236 -10.48 18.51 -33.65
C GLN A 236 -11.84 19.14 -33.28
N ALA A 237 -12.13 19.36 -31.99
CA ALA A 237 -13.39 19.96 -31.57
C ALA A 237 -13.53 21.40 -32.09
N ALA A 238 -14.77 21.87 -32.32
CA ALA A 238 -15.00 23.27 -32.71
C ALA A 238 -14.68 24.25 -31.58
N ASP A 239 -14.91 23.84 -30.33
CA ASP A 239 -14.73 24.65 -29.13
C ASP A 239 -13.26 24.73 -28.69
N GLU A 240 -12.71 25.94 -28.58
CA GLU A 240 -11.33 26.19 -28.13
C GLU A 240 -11.05 25.68 -26.71
N GLU A 241 -12.04 25.72 -25.83
CA GLU A 241 -11.92 25.17 -24.47
C GLU A 241 -11.78 23.64 -24.47
N LEU A 242 -12.35 22.96 -25.46
CA LEU A 242 -12.28 21.50 -25.58
C LEU A 242 -10.98 21.06 -26.28
N LYS A 243 -10.45 21.89 -27.18
CA LYS A 243 -9.15 21.67 -27.84
C LYS A 243 -7.97 21.72 -26.85
N SER A 244 -8.07 22.59 -25.86
CA SER A 244 -7.06 22.75 -24.80
C SER A 244 -7.27 21.77 -23.63
N ALA A 245 -8.48 21.24 -23.45
CA ALA A 245 -8.80 20.32 -22.36
C ALA A 245 -8.31 18.89 -22.60
N VAL A 246 -7.63 18.35 -21.58
CA VAL A 246 -7.24 16.94 -21.46
C VAL A 246 -7.98 16.33 -20.28
N PHE A 247 -8.85 15.36 -20.56
CA PHE A 247 -9.66 14.68 -19.57
C PHE A 247 -8.97 13.41 -19.08
N LEU A 248 -8.54 13.42 -17.82
CA LEU A 248 -7.77 12.33 -17.20
C LEU A 248 -8.65 11.16 -16.74
N LYS A 249 -9.95 11.40 -16.55
CA LYS A 249 -10.92 10.39 -16.08
C LYS A 249 -12.00 10.17 -17.14
N PRO A 250 -11.68 9.48 -18.25
CA PRO A 250 -12.58 9.32 -19.39
C PRO A 250 -13.91 8.62 -19.04
N ARG A 251 -13.90 7.73 -18.03
CA ARG A 251 -15.10 7.02 -17.57
C ARG A 251 -16.22 7.97 -17.14
N ASN A 252 -15.88 9.07 -16.48
CA ASN A 252 -16.85 10.06 -16.01
C ASN A 252 -17.60 10.73 -17.18
N ILE A 253 -16.94 10.90 -18.33
CA ILE A 253 -17.51 11.51 -19.53
C ILE A 253 -18.34 10.49 -20.29
N LEU A 254 -17.84 9.25 -20.39
CA LEU A 254 -18.57 8.15 -21.02
C LEU A 254 -19.90 7.91 -20.31
N ASP A 255 -19.91 7.92 -18.97
CA ASP A 255 -21.13 7.67 -18.21
C ASP A 255 -22.21 8.73 -18.52
N GLY A 256 -21.84 10.02 -18.58
CA GLY A 256 -22.77 11.07 -19.00
C GLY A 256 -23.20 10.97 -20.48
N TYR A 257 -22.33 10.46 -21.36
CA TYR A 257 -22.69 10.23 -22.76
C TYR A 257 -23.68 9.07 -22.90
N PHE A 258 -23.45 7.94 -22.22
CA PHE A 258 -24.38 6.80 -22.19
C PHE A 258 -25.74 7.21 -21.63
N ASP A 259 -25.77 8.00 -20.55
CA ASP A 259 -27.02 8.53 -19.98
C ASP A 259 -27.79 9.38 -21.01
N SER A 260 -27.11 10.22 -21.79
CA SER A 260 -27.77 11.03 -22.83
C SER A 260 -28.35 10.20 -23.98
N LEU A 261 -27.79 9.01 -24.21
CA LEU A 261 -28.32 8.02 -25.15
C LEU A 261 -29.41 7.12 -24.53
N GLY A 262 -29.73 7.29 -23.25
CA GLY A 262 -30.66 6.43 -22.52
C GLY A 262 -30.13 5.02 -22.23
N LEU A 263 -28.81 4.83 -22.31
CA LEU A 263 -28.13 3.56 -22.02
C LEU A 263 -27.59 3.56 -20.59
N ILE A 264 -27.62 2.41 -19.92
CA ILE A 264 -27.02 2.25 -18.59
C ILE A 264 -25.51 2.09 -18.78
N PRO A 265 -24.67 2.95 -18.17
CA PRO A 265 -23.24 2.83 -18.34
C PRO A 265 -22.71 1.52 -17.72
N PRO A 266 -21.64 0.94 -18.30
CA PRO A 266 -21.08 -0.33 -17.83
C PRO A 266 -20.54 -0.25 -16.39
N SER A 267 -20.18 0.94 -15.91
CA SER A 267 -19.82 1.20 -14.51
C SER A 267 -21.00 0.94 -13.57
N THR A 268 -22.16 1.52 -13.87
CA THR A 268 -23.42 1.36 -13.13
C THR A 268 -23.89 -0.09 -13.13
N GLN A 269 -23.82 -0.79 -14.27
CA GLN A 269 -24.16 -2.21 -14.35
C GLN A 269 -23.36 -3.04 -13.34
N ARG A 270 -22.04 -2.82 -13.27
CA ARG A 270 -21.17 -3.51 -12.31
C ARG A 270 -21.55 -3.24 -10.85
N TYR A 271 -21.97 -2.01 -10.52
CA TYR A 271 -22.45 -1.68 -9.18
C TYR A 271 -23.78 -2.36 -8.85
N VAL A 272 -24.70 -2.43 -9.82
CA VAL A 272 -25.98 -3.13 -9.67
C VAL A 272 -25.75 -4.62 -9.45
N GLU A 273 -24.93 -5.27 -10.28
CA GLU A 273 -24.58 -6.68 -10.13
C GLU A 273 -23.92 -6.95 -8.78
N LYS A 274 -22.97 -6.10 -8.37
CA LYS A 274 -22.29 -6.25 -7.08
C LYS A 274 -23.26 -6.11 -5.91
N ARG A 275 -24.20 -5.15 -5.99
CA ARG A 275 -25.24 -4.98 -4.99
C ARG A 275 -26.16 -6.21 -4.92
N GLN A 276 -26.59 -6.74 -6.06
CA GLN A 276 -27.42 -7.95 -6.10
C GLN A 276 -26.70 -9.16 -5.47
N GLN A 277 -25.39 -9.30 -5.70
CA GLN A 277 -24.58 -10.33 -5.05
C GLN A 277 -24.57 -10.16 -3.52
N LEU A 278 -24.38 -8.93 -3.02
CA LEU A 278 -24.38 -8.64 -1.58
C LEU A 278 -25.76 -8.88 -0.95
N GLU A 279 -26.84 -8.51 -1.64
CA GLU A 279 -28.21 -8.78 -1.19
C GLU A 279 -28.48 -10.30 -1.14
N ALA A 280 -27.97 -11.07 -2.10
CA ALA A 280 -28.08 -12.53 -2.10
C ALA A 280 -27.27 -13.17 -0.96
N ASP A 281 -26.04 -12.71 -0.73
CA ASP A 281 -25.19 -13.15 0.38
C ASP A 281 -25.85 -12.84 1.74
N LEU A 282 -26.49 -11.67 1.85
CA LEU A 282 -27.24 -11.28 3.03
C LEU A 282 -28.45 -12.19 3.25
N ALA A 283 -29.24 -12.43 2.21
CA ALA A 283 -30.39 -13.33 2.27
C ALA A 283 -30.00 -14.76 2.68
N ALA A 284 -28.80 -15.21 2.30
CA ALA A 284 -28.28 -16.52 2.70
C ALA A 284 -27.89 -16.59 4.19
N ILE A 285 -27.37 -15.50 4.76
CA ILE A 285 -26.87 -15.45 6.16
C ILE A 285 -27.99 -15.09 7.15
N MET A 286 -28.98 -14.32 6.72
CA MET A 286 -30.09 -13.86 7.56
C MET A 286 -30.78 -14.96 8.36
N PRO A 287 -31.18 -16.13 7.78
CA PRO A 287 -31.89 -17.15 8.55
C PRO A 287 -31.02 -17.77 9.66
N GLU A 288 -29.71 -17.92 9.44
CA GLU A 288 -28.80 -18.40 10.48
C GLU A 288 -28.65 -17.37 11.60
N HIS A 289 -28.52 -16.09 11.24
CA HIS A 289 -28.43 -15.00 12.19
C HIS A 289 -29.67 -14.90 13.08
N ASP A 290 -30.87 -14.93 12.48
CA ASP A 290 -32.13 -14.85 13.19
C ASP A 290 -32.34 -16.07 14.11
N ALA A 291 -31.98 -17.26 13.65
CA ALA A 291 -32.06 -18.49 14.45
C ALA A 291 -31.17 -18.41 15.69
N LEU A 292 -29.93 -17.93 15.55
CA LEU A 292 -28.99 -17.77 16.67
C LEU A 292 -29.43 -16.67 17.63
N LEU A 293 -29.94 -15.54 17.13
CA LEU A 293 -30.46 -14.46 17.96
C LEU A 293 -31.67 -14.91 18.78
N HIS A 294 -32.60 -15.62 18.15
CA HIS A 294 -33.77 -16.13 18.83
C HIS A 294 -33.38 -17.15 19.91
N LEU A 295 -32.43 -18.04 19.61
CA LEU A 295 -31.89 -18.99 20.58
C LEU A 295 -31.22 -18.25 21.75
N GLN A 296 -30.41 -17.22 21.48
CA GLN A 296 -29.81 -16.40 22.53
C GLN A 296 -30.89 -15.77 23.43
N ALA A 297 -31.90 -15.13 22.83
CA ALA A 297 -32.99 -14.52 23.57
C ALA A 297 -33.74 -15.52 24.46
N GLN A 298 -34.01 -16.73 23.95
CA GLN A 298 -34.64 -17.80 24.74
C GLN A 298 -33.77 -18.23 25.92
N LEU A 299 -32.45 -18.39 25.72
CA LEU A 299 -31.53 -18.76 26.80
C LEU A 299 -31.43 -17.66 27.85
N ASP A 300 -31.35 -16.40 27.43
CA ASP A 300 -31.29 -15.26 28.34
C ASP A 300 -32.59 -15.10 29.12
N GLU A 301 -33.74 -15.27 28.49
CA GLU A 301 -35.04 -15.23 29.18
C GLU A 301 -35.17 -16.36 30.22
N THR A 302 -34.76 -17.58 29.87
CA THR A 302 -34.78 -18.70 30.82
C THR A 302 -33.79 -18.52 31.97
N ALA A 303 -32.64 -17.89 31.73
CA ALA A 303 -31.70 -17.50 32.77
C ALA A 303 -32.33 -16.46 33.70
N HIS A 304 -32.92 -15.39 33.14
CA HIS A 304 -33.58 -14.33 33.91
C HIS A 304 -34.73 -14.84 34.77
N LYS A 305 -35.65 -15.65 34.22
CA LYS A 305 -36.77 -16.21 34.99
C LYS A 305 -36.29 -17.00 36.20
N ARG A 306 -35.22 -17.81 36.02
CA ARG A 306 -34.67 -18.63 37.11
C ARG A 306 -33.91 -17.79 38.14
N THR A 307 -33.13 -16.80 37.72
CA THR A 307 -32.46 -15.88 38.65
C THR A 307 -33.48 -15.06 39.43
N ALA A 308 -34.55 -14.59 38.78
CA ALA A 308 -35.63 -13.87 39.45
C ALA A 308 -36.30 -14.74 40.53
N VAL A 309 -36.60 -16.01 40.25
CA VAL A 309 -37.10 -16.95 41.26
C VAL A 309 -36.14 -17.08 42.44
N TYR A 310 -34.84 -17.17 42.19
CA TYR A 310 -33.85 -17.20 43.27
C TYR A 310 -33.88 -15.93 44.13
N CYS A 311 -33.98 -14.75 43.51
CA CYS A 311 -34.08 -13.48 44.23
C CYS A 311 -35.37 -13.36 45.05
N TYR A 312 -36.50 -13.84 44.53
CA TYR A 312 -37.73 -13.88 45.31
C TYR A 312 -37.64 -14.87 46.47
N LEU A 313 -37.03 -16.04 46.27
CA LEU A 313 -36.81 -17.03 47.33
C LEU A 313 -35.87 -16.51 48.41
N SER A 314 -34.77 -15.82 48.04
CA SER A 314 -33.86 -15.23 49.02
C SER A 314 -34.52 -14.11 49.81
N SER A 315 -35.31 -13.25 49.15
CA SER A 315 -36.10 -12.20 49.80
C SER A 315 -37.14 -12.78 50.76
N ALA A 316 -37.85 -13.84 50.34
CA ALA A 316 -38.80 -14.54 51.21
C ALA A 316 -38.11 -15.19 52.41
N GLY A 317 -36.90 -15.74 52.23
CA GLY A 317 -36.09 -16.27 53.33
C GLY A 317 -35.64 -15.20 54.33
N LEU A 318 -35.25 -14.01 53.85
CA LEU A 318 -34.90 -12.87 54.71
C LEU A 318 -36.12 -12.39 55.52
N VAL A 319 -37.28 -12.29 54.89
CA VAL A 319 -38.54 -11.93 55.61
C VAL A 319 -38.91 -13.02 56.61
N GLY A 320 -38.79 -14.29 56.23
CA GLY A 320 -39.08 -15.44 57.09
C GLY A 320 -38.17 -15.51 58.31
N THR A 321 -36.88 -15.26 58.15
CA THR A 321 -35.92 -15.20 59.28
C THR A 321 -36.24 -14.04 60.23
N GLY A 322 -36.62 -12.87 59.71
CA GLY A 322 -37.10 -11.75 60.53
C GLY A 322 -38.37 -12.09 61.32
N GLY A 323 -39.35 -12.72 60.66
CA GLY A 323 -40.58 -13.19 61.31
C GLY A 323 -40.33 -14.26 62.37
N LEU A 324 -39.40 -15.19 62.10
CA LEU A 324 -38.95 -16.20 63.06
C LEU A 324 -38.33 -15.54 64.30
N TYR A 325 -37.43 -14.56 64.13
CA TYR A 325 -36.87 -13.83 65.27
C TYR A 325 -37.94 -13.09 66.07
N ALA A 326 -38.91 -12.45 65.41
CA ALA A 326 -40.00 -11.77 66.10
C ALA A 326 -40.86 -12.76 66.91
N TRP A 327 -41.21 -13.91 66.34
CA TRP A 327 -41.98 -14.93 67.05
C TRP A 327 -41.19 -15.51 68.24
N LEU A 328 -39.92 -15.87 68.06
CA LEU A 328 -39.08 -16.36 69.17
C LEU A 328 -38.94 -15.30 70.28
N THR A 329 -38.84 -14.02 69.95
CA THR A 329 -38.56 -12.96 70.94
C THR A 329 -39.79 -12.52 71.74
N PHE A 330 -40.99 -12.60 71.16
CA PHE A 330 -42.20 -12.08 71.80
C PHE A 330 -43.16 -13.17 72.29
N VAL A 331 -43.03 -14.41 71.80
CA VAL A 331 -43.94 -15.51 72.16
C VAL A 331 -43.24 -16.58 72.99
N GLU A 332 -42.09 -17.10 72.54
CA GLU A 332 -41.47 -18.29 73.13
C GLU A 332 -40.36 -17.96 74.14
N TYR A 333 -39.45 -17.05 73.79
CA TYR A 333 -38.29 -16.65 74.57
C TYR A 333 -38.35 -15.17 74.95
N SER A 334 -37.58 -14.79 75.97
CA SER A 334 -37.42 -13.39 76.36
C SER A 334 -36.27 -12.72 75.61
N TRP A 335 -36.31 -11.38 75.53
CA TRP A 335 -35.28 -10.57 74.86
C TRP A 335 -33.84 -10.87 75.34
N ASP A 336 -33.65 -11.11 76.64
CA ASP A 336 -32.33 -11.38 77.24
C ASP A 336 -31.63 -12.63 76.66
N ILE A 337 -32.39 -13.64 76.25
CA ILE A 337 -31.85 -14.85 75.60
C ILE A 337 -31.56 -14.59 74.11
N MET A 338 -32.37 -13.76 73.46
CA MET A 338 -32.32 -13.48 72.01
C MET A 338 -31.30 -12.40 71.62
N GLU A 339 -30.96 -11.50 72.54
CA GLU A 339 -30.00 -10.41 72.35
C GLU A 339 -28.64 -10.89 71.80
N PRO A 340 -27.93 -11.85 72.44
CA PRO A 340 -26.64 -12.30 71.91
C PRO A 340 -26.78 -13.01 70.55
N ILE A 341 -27.88 -13.73 70.32
CA ILE A 341 -28.11 -14.49 69.08
C ILE A 341 -28.28 -13.53 67.90
N THR A 342 -29.08 -12.48 68.07
CA THR A 342 -29.32 -11.47 67.03
C THR A 342 -28.07 -10.66 66.73
N TYR A 343 -27.28 -10.32 67.75
CA TYR A 343 -25.96 -9.70 67.59
C TYR A 343 -25.00 -10.55 66.74
N PHE A 344 -24.83 -11.84 67.09
CA PHE A 344 -23.97 -12.74 66.31
C PHE A 344 -24.46 -12.96 64.88
N THR A 345 -25.77 -12.92 64.65
CA THR A 345 -26.35 -13.01 63.30
C THR A 345 -25.96 -11.80 62.45
N GLY A 346 -26.10 -10.58 62.97
CA GLY A 346 -25.71 -9.36 62.26
C GLY A 346 -24.20 -9.33 61.97
N PHE A 347 -23.37 -9.66 62.97
CA PHE A 347 -21.93 -9.80 62.78
C PHE A 347 -21.57 -10.85 61.72
N GLY A 348 -22.28 -11.99 61.71
CA GLY A 348 -22.12 -13.05 60.72
C GLY A 348 -22.40 -12.58 59.28
N VAL A 349 -23.44 -11.78 59.06
CA VAL A 349 -23.73 -11.20 57.74
C VAL A 349 -22.60 -10.28 57.27
N SER A 350 -22.04 -9.45 58.16
CA SER A 350 -20.88 -8.61 57.81
C SER A 350 -19.64 -9.44 57.45
N VAL A 351 -19.38 -10.53 58.18
CA VAL A 351 -18.27 -11.46 57.88
C VAL A 351 -18.48 -12.12 56.51
N LEU A 352 -19.69 -12.57 56.21
CA LEU A 352 -20.04 -13.17 54.92
C LEU A 352 -19.93 -12.16 53.76
N SER A 353 -20.36 -10.92 53.97
CA SER A 353 -20.21 -9.84 52.98
C SER A 353 -18.74 -9.58 52.66
N TYR A 354 -17.87 -9.53 53.68
CA TYR A 354 -16.44 -9.37 53.47
C TYR A 354 -15.80 -10.59 52.79
N PHE A 355 -16.22 -11.80 53.16
CA PHE A 355 -15.77 -13.03 52.53
C PHE A 355 -16.17 -13.09 51.05
N TRP A 356 -17.38 -12.67 50.71
CA TRP A 356 -17.85 -12.53 49.33
C TRP A 356 -16.99 -11.55 48.54
N TRP A 357 -16.78 -10.34 49.06
CA TRP A 357 -15.92 -9.34 48.42
C TRP A 357 -14.50 -9.86 48.16
N THR A 358 -13.95 -10.63 49.11
CA THR A 358 -12.62 -11.24 48.97
C THR A 358 -12.57 -12.27 47.84
N LEU A 359 -13.63 -13.07 47.66
CA LEU A 359 -13.68 -14.11 46.63
C LEU A 359 -14.04 -13.57 45.24
N THR A 360 -14.97 -12.61 45.17
CA THR A 360 -15.53 -12.13 43.90
C THR A 360 -14.88 -10.82 43.45
N THR A 361 -14.08 -10.16 44.30
CA THR A 361 -13.50 -8.82 44.05
C THR A 361 -14.52 -7.74 43.67
N SER A 362 -15.80 -8.00 43.94
CA SER A 362 -16.94 -7.12 43.72
C SER A 362 -17.61 -6.82 45.05
N GLU A 363 -18.05 -5.58 45.23
CA GLU A 363 -18.81 -5.18 46.42
C GLU A 363 -20.10 -6.00 46.55
N TYR A 364 -20.50 -6.29 47.79
CA TYR A 364 -21.75 -6.97 48.09
C TYR A 364 -22.93 -6.01 47.88
N GLU A 365 -23.24 -5.78 46.62
CA GLU A 365 -24.41 -5.04 46.18
C GLU A 365 -25.39 -6.03 45.54
N TYR A 366 -26.69 -5.82 45.76
CA TYR A 366 -27.73 -6.70 45.21
C TYR A 366 -27.63 -6.83 43.68
N GLY A 367 -27.25 -5.77 42.97
CA GLY A 367 -26.99 -5.79 41.53
C GLY A 367 -25.83 -6.74 41.16
N ASN A 368 -24.69 -6.61 41.82
CA ASN A 368 -23.51 -7.47 41.57
C ASN A 368 -23.80 -8.95 41.88
N VAL A 369 -24.57 -9.24 42.93
CA VAL A 369 -24.96 -10.61 43.28
C VAL A 369 -25.93 -11.17 42.25
N TYR A 370 -26.91 -10.38 41.80
CA TYR A 370 -27.83 -10.76 40.72
C TYR A 370 -27.05 -11.10 39.45
N ASP A 371 -26.15 -10.20 39.04
CA ASP A 371 -25.35 -10.37 37.82
C ASP A 371 -24.45 -11.60 37.93
N PHE A 372 -23.78 -11.82 39.06
CA PHE A 372 -22.95 -13.02 39.24
C PHE A 372 -23.75 -14.32 39.07
N ILE A 373 -24.93 -14.41 39.69
CA ILE A 373 -25.80 -15.59 39.61
C ILE A 373 -26.35 -15.75 38.19
N TYR A 374 -26.81 -14.66 37.58
CA TYR A 374 -27.29 -14.62 36.21
C TYR A 374 -26.20 -15.07 35.23
N GLN A 375 -25.01 -14.49 35.29
CA GLN A 375 -23.86 -14.82 34.43
C GLN A 375 -23.47 -16.29 34.58
N ARG A 376 -23.34 -16.78 35.81
CA ARG A 376 -23.00 -18.19 36.07
C ARG A 376 -24.05 -19.13 35.47
N ARG A 377 -25.34 -18.79 35.59
CA ARG A 377 -26.43 -19.61 35.07
C ARG A 377 -26.52 -19.54 33.55
N ARG A 378 -26.37 -18.35 32.98
CA ARG A 378 -26.33 -18.10 31.53
C ARG A 378 -25.19 -18.88 30.89
N ASN A 379 -23.97 -18.78 31.42
CA ASN A 379 -22.82 -19.51 30.93
C ASN A 379 -23.05 -21.03 30.98
N ALA A 380 -23.65 -21.54 32.07
CA ALA A 380 -24.01 -22.94 32.16
C ALA A 380 -25.08 -23.37 31.16
N LEU A 381 -26.00 -22.48 30.77
CA LEU A 381 -26.99 -22.75 29.71
C LEU A 381 -26.32 -22.74 28.33
N TYR A 382 -25.43 -21.78 28.07
CA TYR A 382 -24.70 -21.68 26.80
C TYR A 382 -23.83 -22.91 26.55
N THR A 383 -23.12 -23.40 27.58
CA THR A 383 -22.35 -24.65 27.47
C THR A 383 -23.25 -25.87 27.21
N LYS A 384 -24.46 -25.89 27.80
CA LYS A 384 -25.41 -27.01 27.60
C LYS A 384 -26.02 -27.02 26.21
N SER A 385 -26.33 -25.86 25.64
CA SER A 385 -26.89 -25.72 24.30
C SER A 385 -25.81 -25.69 23.21
N GLN A 386 -24.52 -25.78 23.57
CA GLN A 386 -23.39 -25.59 22.64
C GLN A 386 -23.50 -24.29 21.84
N PHE A 387 -23.96 -23.22 22.50
CA PHE A 387 -24.11 -21.91 21.88
C PHE A 387 -22.78 -21.16 21.91
N ASP A 388 -22.29 -20.79 20.72
CA ASP A 388 -21.06 -20.03 20.55
C ASP A 388 -21.36 -18.53 20.39
N PRO A 389 -21.17 -17.69 21.43
CA PRO A 389 -21.43 -16.25 21.34
C PRO A 389 -20.54 -15.57 20.31
N ILE A 390 -19.28 -16.02 20.18
CA ILE A 390 -18.31 -15.50 19.21
C ILE A 390 -18.82 -15.69 17.77
N LYS A 391 -19.54 -16.79 17.49
CA LYS A 391 -20.10 -17.05 16.16
C LYS A 391 -21.18 -16.02 15.83
N LEU A 392 -22.06 -15.72 16.78
CA LEU A 392 -23.12 -14.72 16.62
C LEU A 392 -22.53 -13.32 16.42
N ASP A 393 -21.54 -12.92 17.22
CA ASP A 393 -20.88 -11.61 17.10
C ASP A 393 -20.23 -11.43 15.72
N ASN A 394 -19.52 -12.46 15.25
CA ASN A 394 -18.92 -12.46 13.90
C ASN A 394 -19.98 -12.35 12.80
N LEU A 395 -21.11 -13.05 12.96
CA LEU A 395 -22.19 -13.02 11.99
C LEU A 395 -22.87 -11.64 11.97
N GLN A 396 -23.10 -11.04 13.13
CA GLN A 396 -23.64 -9.69 13.28
C GLN A 396 -22.69 -8.64 12.68
N ALA A 397 -21.39 -8.77 12.91
CA ALA A 397 -20.38 -7.91 12.29
C ALA A 397 -20.38 -8.06 10.75
N LYS A 398 -20.55 -9.29 10.24
CA LYS A 398 -20.65 -9.55 8.81
C LYS A 398 -21.90 -8.93 8.18
N VAL A 399 -23.07 -9.08 8.82
CA VAL A 399 -24.32 -8.45 8.38
C VAL A 399 -24.20 -6.93 8.37
N ALA A 400 -23.64 -6.35 9.44
CA ALA A 400 -23.39 -4.91 9.52
C ALA A 400 -22.42 -4.42 8.43
N GLY A 401 -21.38 -5.20 8.12
CA GLY A 401 -20.46 -4.94 7.02
C GLY A 401 -21.17 -4.92 5.66
N ILE A 402 -21.99 -5.94 5.36
CA ILE A 402 -22.75 -6.02 4.10
C ILE A 402 -23.73 -4.85 3.98
N HIS A 403 -24.44 -4.48 5.05
CA HIS A 403 -25.32 -3.32 5.05
C HIS A 403 -24.56 -2.01 4.73
N ARG A 404 -23.36 -1.84 5.28
CA ARG A 404 -22.50 -0.68 4.99
C ARG A 404 -22.12 -0.66 3.51
N ASP A 405 -21.68 -1.79 2.96
CA ASP A 405 -21.29 -1.90 1.55
C ASP A 405 -22.47 -1.61 0.60
N ILE A 406 -23.68 -2.09 0.93
CA ILE A 406 -24.90 -1.80 0.17
C ILE A 406 -25.23 -0.30 0.23
N ALA A 407 -25.11 0.33 1.41
CA ALA A 407 -25.33 1.76 1.56
C ALA A 407 -24.33 2.56 0.72
N ASP A 408 -23.05 2.21 0.76
CA ASP A 408 -21.99 2.84 -0.02
C ASP A 408 -22.25 2.70 -1.53
N ILE A 409 -22.61 1.50 -2.00
CA ILE A 409 -22.99 1.28 -3.41
C ILE A 409 -24.23 2.10 -3.78
N THR A 410 -25.22 2.21 -2.90
CA THR A 410 -26.42 3.02 -3.13
C THR A 410 -26.09 4.51 -3.25
N THR A 411 -25.15 5.02 -2.43
CA THR A 411 -24.68 6.41 -2.58
C THR A 411 -23.93 6.64 -3.90
N LYS A 412 -23.19 5.64 -4.39
CA LYS A 412 -22.51 5.68 -5.69
C LYS A 412 -23.51 5.64 -6.86
N LEU A 413 -24.57 4.85 -6.75
CA LEU A 413 -25.63 4.72 -7.76
C LEU A 413 -26.54 5.96 -7.87
N THR A 414 -26.83 6.62 -6.74
CA THR A 414 -27.70 7.82 -6.72
C THR A 414 -27.04 9.06 -7.33
N LYS A 415 -25.72 9.04 -7.56
CA LYS A 415 -24.94 10.14 -8.14
C LYS A 415 -24.14 9.66 -9.37
N PRO A 416 -24.81 9.28 -10.47
CA PRO A 416 -24.12 8.77 -11.66
C PRO A 416 -23.30 9.84 -12.41
N THR A 417 -23.66 11.13 -12.27
CA THR A 417 -23.05 12.22 -13.04
C THR A 417 -22.00 13.00 -12.24
N CYS A 418 -20.79 13.10 -12.81
CA CYS A 418 -19.61 13.69 -12.18
C CYS A 418 -19.64 15.21 -11.96
N LEU A 419 -20.67 15.94 -12.41
CA LEU A 419 -20.70 17.41 -12.24
C LEU A 419 -20.95 17.85 -10.78
N GLN A 420 -21.33 16.94 -9.87
CA GLN A 420 -21.59 17.24 -8.46
C GLN A 420 -20.79 16.37 -7.46
N ALA A 421 -19.92 15.47 -7.94
CA ALA A 421 -19.19 14.51 -7.12
C ALA A 421 -17.78 14.95 -6.70
N GLU A 422 -17.32 16.16 -7.05
CA GLU A 422 -16.02 16.71 -6.64
C GLU A 422 -15.82 16.83 -5.11
N PHE A 423 -16.83 16.52 -4.29
CA PHE A 423 -16.78 16.68 -2.83
C PHE A 423 -16.68 15.39 -1.99
N LEU A 424 -16.54 14.20 -2.58
CA LEU A 424 -16.34 12.97 -1.79
C LEU A 424 -14.97 12.36 -2.07
N LYS A 425 -13.94 12.92 -1.42
CA LYS A 425 -12.63 12.27 -1.25
C LYS A 425 -12.80 11.01 -0.40
N GLU A 426 -12.42 9.85 -0.94
CA GLU A 426 -12.01 8.70 -0.12
C GLU A 426 -10.79 9.10 0.71
N LYS A 427 -10.76 8.65 1.96
CA LYS A 427 -9.80 9.01 3.01
C LYS A 427 -8.65 8.01 3.05
#